data_AF-A0A099WUP4-F1
#
_entry.id   AF-A0A099WUP4-F1
#
_cell.length_a   1.000
_cell.length_b   1.000
_cell.length_c   1.000
_cell.angle_alpha   90.00
_cell.angle_beta   90.00
_cell.angle_gamma   90.00
#
_symmetry.space_group_name_H-M   'P 1'
#
loop_
_entity.id
_entity.type
_entity.pdbx_description
1 polymer ?
#
loop_
_entity_poly.entity_id
_entity_poly.type
_entity_poly.pdbx_seq_one_letter_code
_entity_poly.pdbx_strand_id
1 'polypeptide(L)'
;MKQYGIYLLALFIVAFSSCKEDGVFSLSPSERSALSISDLRKELTDATHGWKVVYFSKTDSTIFSDVTAKIGRGYEYDYGVGGHYFHMKFDPKGTVRMRADYDEASAAEFKESEFEIKQNTYTQLSFTTYNYLHNLVNDVFSGAPDFLYVGKDLDGNLIFKTPSYAEPAREYIRFEKVTSPEDEQAVVTKAVENRAFFEQMRYPQMKIQKGDRIYFSTNVVISQDNLFEEWVQKSIKRRYRVFLYDKTLLSLKENLIGLGSGYTGTDKGLSFHTGLRYSKDAIFYDFERVGDTFVCELVRVYDPKTRIWRYKSKHLAPNGEPTGMVAKIWNEK
;
A
#
# COMPACT_ATOMS: atom_id res chain seq x y z
N MET A 1 -26.34 -72.78 16.01
CA MET A 1 -25.79 -71.79 15.05
C MET A 1 -26.75 -70.64 14.67
N LYS A 2 -27.90 -70.43 15.35
CA LYS A 2 -28.85 -69.35 14.99
C LYS A 2 -28.81 -68.09 15.88
N GLN A 3 -27.99 -68.08 16.93
CA GLN A 3 -28.02 -66.99 17.93
C GLN A 3 -26.88 -65.97 17.79
N TYR A 4 -25.77 -66.32 17.11
CA TYR A 4 -24.63 -65.40 16.90
C TYR A 4 -24.83 -64.44 15.73
N GLY A 5 -25.71 -64.76 14.77
CA GLY A 5 -26.01 -63.89 13.63
C GLY A 5 -26.81 -62.63 14.00
N ILE A 6 -27.62 -62.70 15.07
CA ILE A 6 -28.43 -61.56 15.52
C ILE A 6 -27.58 -60.55 16.31
N TYR A 7 -26.61 -61.02 17.09
CA TYR A 7 -25.69 -60.13 17.82
C TYR A 7 -24.68 -59.44 16.89
N LEU A 8 -24.24 -60.10 15.81
CA LEU A 8 -23.37 -59.48 14.79
C LEU A 8 -24.12 -58.43 13.93
N LEU A 9 -25.42 -58.61 13.70
CA LEU A 9 -26.24 -57.62 12.99
C LEU A 9 -26.59 -56.42 13.88
N ALA A 10 -26.79 -56.64 15.18
CA ALA A 10 -27.01 -55.55 16.15
C ALA A 10 -25.74 -54.71 16.40
N LEU A 11 -24.55 -55.31 16.36
CA LEU A 11 -23.28 -54.57 16.47
C LEU A 11 -23.00 -53.69 15.23
N PHE A 12 -23.49 -54.09 14.06
CA PHE A 12 -23.33 -53.34 12.81
C PHE A 12 -24.28 -52.14 12.69
N ILE A 13 -25.44 -52.17 13.37
CA ILE A 13 -26.41 -51.06 13.36
C ILE A 13 -26.00 -49.94 14.33
N VAL A 14 -25.26 -50.25 15.40
CA VAL A 14 -24.76 -49.22 16.34
C VAL A 14 -23.52 -48.49 15.79
N ALA A 15 -22.79 -49.08 14.83
CA ALA A 15 -21.63 -48.45 14.18
C ALA A 15 -22.00 -47.37 13.13
N PHE A 16 -23.27 -47.27 12.72
CA PHE A 16 -23.79 -46.19 11.87
C PHE A 16 -24.51 -45.09 12.66
N SER A 17 -24.35 -45.05 13.99
CA SER A 17 -24.57 -43.80 14.72
C SER A 17 -23.45 -42.82 14.35
N SER A 18 -23.57 -42.27 13.14
CA SER A 18 -22.94 -41.03 12.73
C SER A 18 -23.13 -40.06 13.88
N CYS A 19 -22.01 -39.67 14.50
CA CYS A 19 -21.96 -38.48 15.32
C CYS A 19 -22.66 -37.38 14.53
N LYS A 20 -23.81 -36.92 15.03
CA LYS A 20 -24.31 -35.60 14.66
C LYS A 20 -23.27 -34.63 15.21
N GLU A 21 -22.28 -34.32 14.38
CA GLU A 21 -21.55 -33.09 14.56
C GLU A 21 -22.57 -31.99 14.33
N ASP A 22 -22.99 -31.33 15.40
CA ASP A 22 -23.56 -30.00 15.31
C ASP A 22 -22.55 -29.19 14.52
N GLY A 23 -22.81 -29.02 13.21
CA GLY A 23 -21.86 -28.44 12.29
C GLY A 23 -21.39 -27.10 12.86
N VAL A 24 -20.10 -26.99 13.15
CA VAL A 24 -19.46 -25.76 13.66
C VAL A 24 -19.74 -24.56 12.76
N PHE A 25 -20.22 -24.80 11.53
CA PHE A 25 -20.68 -23.80 10.58
C PHE A 25 -22.14 -24.02 10.21
N SER A 26 -22.95 -22.96 10.32
CA SER A 26 -24.37 -22.93 9.95
C SER A 26 -24.64 -22.98 8.44
N LEU A 27 -23.60 -22.81 7.61
CA LEU A 27 -23.67 -22.81 6.15
C LEU A 27 -22.77 -23.90 5.57
N SER A 28 -23.17 -24.50 4.45
CA SER A 28 -22.32 -25.41 3.68
C SER A 28 -21.10 -24.70 3.07
N PRO A 29 -20.02 -25.43 2.72
CA PRO A 29 -18.86 -24.85 2.04
C PRO A 29 -19.21 -24.06 0.76
N SER A 30 -20.15 -24.57 -0.04
CA SER A 30 -20.61 -23.91 -1.27
C SER A 30 -21.36 -22.62 -0.98
N GLU A 31 -22.23 -22.60 0.03
CA GLU A 31 -22.95 -21.38 0.44
C GLU A 31 -22.00 -20.31 0.98
N ARG A 32 -21.00 -20.70 1.80
CA ARG A 32 -19.97 -19.77 2.26
C ARG A 32 -19.15 -19.19 1.11
N SER A 33 -18.81 -20.03 0.13
CA SER A 33 -18.09 -19.62 -1.07
C SER A 33 -18.88 -18.58 -1.89
N ALA A 34 -20.16 -18.88 -2.15
CA ALA A 34 -21.05 -17.97 -2.85
C ALA A 34 -21.24 -16.65 -2.08
N LEU A 35 -21.36 -16.72 -0.75
CA LEU A 35 -21.50 -15.55 0.11
C LEU A 35 -20.26 -14.65 0.01
N SER A 36 -19.05 -15.18 0.19
CA SER A 36 -17.80 -14.41 0.07
C SER A 36 -17.65 -13.70 -1.29
N ILE A 37 -18.00 -14.39 -2.38
CA ILE A 37 -18.02 -13.81 -3.73
C ILE A 37 -19.01 -12.65 -3.79
N SER A 38 -20.24 -12.89 -3.34
CA SER A 38 -21.33 -11.90 -3.40
C SER A 38 -21.06 -10.68 -2.51
N ASP A 39 -20.49 -10.87 -1.33
CA ASP A 39 -20.17 -9.80 -0.37
C ASP A 39 -19.08 -8.89 -0.91
N LEU A 40 -17.98 -9.45 -1.42
CA LEU A 40 -16.92 -8.65 -2.02
C LEU A 40 -17.41 -7.93 -3.29
N ARG A 41 -18.19 -8.62 -4.13
CA ARG A 41 -18.76 -8.00 -5.34
C ARG A 41 -19.63 -6.81 -4.97
N LYS A 42 -20.56 -7.01 -4.03
CA LYS A 42 -21.45 -5.98 -3.53
C LYS A 42 -20.68 -4.82 -2.94
N GLU A 43 -19.70 -5.08 -2.06
CA GLU A 43 -18.88 -4.03 -1.46
C GLU A 43 -18.19 -3.17 -2.53
N LEU A 44 -17.58 -3.80 -3.53
CA LEU A 44 -16.88 -3.11 -4.62
C LEU A 44 -17.83 -2.26 -5.49
N THR A 45 -19.01 -2.79 -5.82
CA THR A 45 -19.97 -2.13 -6.72
C THR A 45 -20.87 -1.10 -6.02
N ASP A 46 -21.06 -1.22 -4.70
CA ASP A 46 -21.86 -0.28 -3.91
C ASP A 46 -21.13 1.05 -3.67
N ALA A 47 -19.82 1.12 -3.92
CA ALA A 47 -19.06 2.35 -3.84
C ALA A 47 -19.45 3.31 -4.98
N THR A 48 -20.43 4.18 -4.72
CA THR A 48 -21.05 5.08 -5.72
C THR A 48 -20.04 5.91 -6.52
N HIS A 49 -18.95 6.33 -5.87
CA HIS A 49 -17.89 7.14 -6.46
C HIS A 49 -16.61 6.34 -6.74
N GLY A 50 -16.67 5.01 -6.60
CA GLY A 50 -15.53 4.12 -6.75
C GLY A 50 -14.54 4.16 -5.58
N TRP A 51 -13.31 3.77 -5.90
CA TRP A 51 -12.24 3.50 -4.95
C TRP A 51 -10.98 4.25 -5.33
N LYS A 52 -10.32 4.82 -4.32
CA LYS A 52 -8.93 5.25 -4.34
C LYS A 52 -8.08 4.00 -4.07
N VAL A 53 -7.21 3.63 -5.00
CA VAL A 53 -6.41 2.40 -4.87
C VAL A 53 -4.95 2.74 -4.88
N VAL A 54 -4.28 2.38 -3.78
CA VAL A 54 -2.81 2.43 -3.68
C VAL A 54 -2.29 1.03 -3.90
N TYR A 55 -1.35 0.87 -4.83
CA TYR A 55 -0.69 -0.40 -5.10
C TYR A 55 0.83 -0.26 -5.13
N PHE A 56 1.48 -0.77 -4.10
CA PHE A 56 2.91 -1.07 -4.10
C PHE A 56 3.08 -2.57 -4.33
N SER A 57 3.47 -2.93 -5.55
CA SER A 57 3.64 -4.33 -5.96
C SER A 57 4.83 -5.01 -5.28
N LYS A 58 5.78 -4.23 -4.78
CA LYS A 58 6.95 -4.72 -4.06
C LYS A 58 7.41 -3.69 -3.02
N THR A 59 7.27 -4.05 -1.74
CA THR A 59 7.62 -3.22 -0.58
C THR A 59 8.79 -3.79 0.22
N ASP A 60 9.45 -4.83 -0.28
CA ASP A 60 10.46 -5.61 0.45
C ASP A 60 11.82 -4.91 0.62
N SER A 61 11.95 -3.70 0.11
CA SER A 61 13.13 -2.88 0.31
C SER A 61 13.04 -2.18 1.68
N THR A 62 13.46 -2.87 2.75
CA THR A 62 13.90 -2.23 4.01
C THR A 62 15.29 -1.61 3.88
N ILE A 63 15.82 -1.61 2.66
CA ILE A 63 17.04 -0.92 2.26
C ILE A 63 16.81 0.57 2.61
N PHE A 64 17.73 1.18 3.36
CA PHE A 64 17.59 2.55 3.89
C PHE A 64 16.53 2.77 4.99
N SER A 65 16.12 1.72 5.71
CA SER A 65 15.22 1.84 6.87
C SER A 65 15.92 1.79 8.24
N ASP A 66 17.25 1.67 8.24
CA ASP A 66 18.08 1.72 9.44
C ASP A 66 18.96 2.98 9.40
N VAL A 67 18.59 3.97 10.21
CA VAL A 67 19.30 5.26 10.34
C VAL A 67 20.64 5.14 11.08
N THR A 68 21.04 3.94 11.50
CA THR A 68 22.35 3.66 12.08
C THR A 68 23.27 2.93 11.09
N ALA A 69 22.71 2.34 10.04
CA ALA A 69 23.45 1.64 9.01
C ALA A 69 24.13 2.63 8.07
N LYS A 70 25.42 2.43 7.85
CA LYS A 70 26.18 3.18 6.83
C LYS A 70 25.89 2.59 5.45
N ILE A 71 25.75 3.46 4.46
CA ILE A 71 25.57 3.08 3.05
C ILE A 71 26.87 3.34 2.30
N GLY A 72 27.26 2.37 1.47
CA GLY A 72 28.47 2.43 0.66
C GLY A 72 28.28 3.14 -0.68
N ARG A 73 29.34 3.20 -1.48
CA ARG A 73 29.23 3.62 -2.90
C ARG A 73 28.33 2.64 -3.65
N GLY A 74 27.53 3.16 -4.56
CA GLY A 74 26.64 2.35 -5.38
C GLY A 74 25.30 2.01 -4.72
N TYR A 75 24.92 2.69 -3.64
CA TYR A 75 23.60 2.52 -3.01
C TYR A 75 22.45 2.78 -4.00
N GLU A 76 22.72 3.53 -5.08
CA GLU A 76 21.81 3.79 -6.19
C GLU A 76 21.46 2.51 -6.99
N TYR A 77 22.28 1.47 -6.88
CA TYR A 77 21.98 0.16 -7.44
C TYR A 77 20.85 -0.56 -6.67
N ASP A 78 20.72 -0.27 -5.37
CA ASP A 78 19.85 -0.95 -4.42
C ASP A 78 18.45 -0.32 -4.27
N TYR A 79 18.10 0.65 -5.12
CA TYR A 79 16.75 1.23 -5.10
C TYR A 79 15.67 0.15 -5.26
N GLY A 80 14.74 0.17 -4.32
CA GLY A 80 13.50 -0.60 -4.39
C GLY A 80 12.56 -0.05 -5.48
N VAL A 81 11.27 -0.31 -5.31
CA VAL A 81 10.23 0.26 -6.17
C VAL A 81 9.12 0.88 -5.32
N GLY A 82 8.53 1.95 -5.85
CA GLY A 82 7.40 2.63 -5.27
C GLY A 82 6.07 2.10 -5.77
N GLY A 83 5.03 2.89 -5.48
CA GLY A 83 3.65 2.53 -5.70
C GLY A 83 3.00 3.35 -6.79
N HIS A 84 1.80 2.93 -7.13
CA HIS A 84 0.94 3.56 -8.12
C HIS A 84 -0.44 3.81 -7.53
N TYR A 85 -1.07 4.84 -8.05
CA TYR A 85 -2.34 5.34 -7.53
C TYR A 85 -3.39 5.29 -8.62
N PHE A 86 -4.55 4.72 -8.29
CA PHE A 86 -5.63 4.52 -9.24
C PHE A 86 -6.96 5.01 -8.68
N HIS A 87 -7.84 5.39 -9.58
CA HIS A 87 -9.27 5.42 -9.32
C HIS A 87 -9.90 4.22 -10.00
N MET A 88 -10.74 3.47 -9.30
CA MET A 88 -11.44 2.30 -9.84
C MET A 88 -12.93 2.36 -9.51
N LYS A 89 -13.79 2.26 -10.52
CA LYS A 89 -15.24 2.19 -10.37
C LYS A 89 -15.79 0.91 -10.96
N PHE A 90 -16.32 0.05 -10.10
CA PHE A 90 -16.84 -1.27 -10.47
C PHE A 90 -18.33 -1.21 -10.81
N ASP A 91 -18.70 -1.87 -11.89
CA ASP A 91 -20.08 -2.03 -12.32
C ASP A 91 -20.59 -3.45 -11.99
N PRO A 92 -21.84 -3.60 -11.51
CA PRO A 92 -22.44 -4.91 -11.24
C PRO A 92 -22.40 -5.89 -12.42
N LYS A 93 -22.32 -5.42 -13.66
CA LYS A 93 -22.21 -6.26 -14.87
C LYS A 93 -20.83 -6.92 -15.05
N GLY A 94 -19.85 -6.61 -14.20
CA GLY A 94 -18.51 -7.21 -14.26
C GLY A 94 -17.49 -6.37 -15.03
N THR A 95 -17.77 -5.09 -15.25
CA THR A 95 -16.79 -4.14 -15.81
C THR A 95 -16.27 -3.18 -14.76
N VAL A 96 -15.07 -2.67 -14.97
CA VAL A 96 -14.42 -1.68 -14.11
C VAL A 96 -13.80 -0.61 -14.99
N ARG A 97 -14.08 0.65 -14.65
CA ARG A 97 -13.42 1.80 -15.27
C ARG A 97 -12.33 2.33 -14.35
N MET A 98 -11.16 2.57 -14.91
CA MET A 98 -9.96 2.93 -14.15
C MET A 98 -9.25 4.16 -14.72
N ARG A 99 -8.68 4.99 -13.84
CA ARG A 99 -7.68 6.01 -14.16
C ARG A 99 -6.42 5.75 -13.33
N ALA A 100 -5.26 6.17 -13.81
CA ALA A 100 -3.96 5.87 -13.20
C ALA A 100 -3.05 7.10 -13.13
N ASP A 101 -2.14 7.11 -12.17
CA ASP A 101 -1.22 8.23 -11.91
C ASP A 101 0.08 8.19 -12.75
N TYR A 102 0.09 7.54 -13.91
CA TYR A 102 1.28 7.42 -14.76
C TYR A 102 1.66 8.75 -15.39
N ASP A 103 0.67 9.44 -15.97
CA ASP A 103 0.82 10.73 -16.63
C ASP A 103 -0.53 11.47 -16.65
N GLU A 104 -0.55 12.67 -17.23
CA GLU A 104 -1.77 13.49 -17.36
C GLU A 104 -2.86 12.80 -18.19
N ALA A 105 -2.48 12.02 -19.22
CA ALA A 105 -3.43 11.33 -20.08
C ALA A 105 -4.11 10.17 -19.32
N SER A 106 -3.34 9.33 -18.63
CA SER A 106 -3.89 8.24 -17.82
C SER A 106 -4.70 8.73 -16.61
N ALA A 107 -4.46 9.96 -16.15
CA ALA A 107 -5.24 10.59 -15.10
C ALA A 107 -6.57 11.18 -15.60
N ALA A 108 -6.66 11.55 -16.87
CA ALA A 108 -7.87 12.09 -17.48
C ALA A 108 -8.76 11.00 -18.11
N GLU A 109 -8.16 10.01 -18.76
CA GLU A 109 -8.88 9.02 -19.57
C GLU A 109 -9.26 7.77 -18.77
N PHE A 110 -10.54 7.42 -18.79
CA PHE A 110 -10.99 6.14 -18.24
C PHE A 110 -10.65 5.01 -19.19
N LYS A 111 -9.98 3.98 -18.66
CA LYS A 111 -9.84 2.68 -19.30
C LYS A 111 -10.83 1.70 -18.73
N GLU A 112 -11.75 1.22 -19.57
CA GLU A 112 -12.70 0.17 -19.20
C GLU A 112 -12.05 -1.21 -19.39
N SER A 113 -12.29 -2.11 -18.44
CA SER A 113 -11.88 -3.52 -18.48
C SER A 113 -12.88 -4.38 -17.75
N GLU A 114 -12.68 -5.70 -17.78
CA GLU A 114 -13.51 -6.69 -17.11
C GLU A 114 -12.85 -7.15 -15.82
N PHE A 115 -13.68 -7.51 -14.84
CA PHE A 115 -13.23 -8.11 -13.60
C PHE A 115 -14.10 -9.31 -13.22
N GLU A 116 -13.49 -10.25 -12.51
CA GLU A 116 -14.16 -11.41 -11.97
C GLU A 116 -13.84 -11.56 -10.48
N ILE A 117 -14.78 -12.11 -9.72
CA ILE A 117 -14.56 -12.50 -8.34
C ILE A 117 -14.79 -14.00 -8.21
N LYS A 118 -13.75 -14.72 -7.78
CA LYS A 118 -13.78 -16.16 -7.54
C LYS A 118 -13.47 -16.46 -6.08
N GLN A 119 -13.92 -17.60 -5.61
CA GLN A 119 -13.50 -18.15 -4.34
C GLN A 119 -12.71 -19.43 -4.59
N ASN A 120 -11.42 -19.39 -4.25
CA ASN A 120 -10.57 -20.57 -4.10
C ASN A 120 -10.21 -20.70 -2.61
N THR A 121 -8.92 -20.85 -2.29
CA THR A 121 -8.41 -20.68 -0.92
C THR A 121 -8.71 -19.28 -0.36
N TYR A 122 -8.71 -18.26 -1.22
CA TYR A 122 -9.07 -16.88 -0.92
C TYR A 122 -10.18 -16.39 -1.84
N THR A 123 -10.94 -15.38 -1.40
CA THR A 123 -11.77 -14.57 -2.31
C THR A 123 -10.83 -13.72 -3.15
N GLN A 124 -10.85 -13.90 -4.45
CA GLN A 124 -9.91 -13.30 -5.39
C GLN A 124 -10.67 -12.37 -6.35
N LEU A 125 -10.19 -11.13 -6.47
CA LEU A 125 -10.53 -10.18 -7.51
C LEU A 125 -9.50 -10.32 -8.64
N SER A 126 -9.95 -10.62 -9.85
CA SER A 126 -9.10 -10.75 -11.04
C SER A 126 -9.51 -9.74 -12.10
N PHE A 127 -8.54 -9.03 -12.68
CA PHE A 127 -8.78 -8.21 -13.87
C PHE A 127 -8.51 -9.06 -15.12
N THR A 128 -9.58 -9.41 -15.85
CA THR A 128 -9.52 -10.43 -16.92
C THR A 128 -9.19 -9.84 -18.29
N THR A 129 -9.32 -8.53 -18.48
CA THR A 129 -8.92 -7.82 -19.69
C THR A 129 -7.95 -6.68 -19.39
N TYR A 130 -7.18 -6.28 -20.42
CA TYR A 130 -6.07 -5.36 -20.27
C TYR A 130 -6.50 -3.97 -19.78
N ASN A 131 -5.82 -3.47 -18.75
CA ASN A 131 -6.04 -2.16 -18.13
C ASN A 131 -4.72 -1.54 -17.63
N TYR A 132 -4.79 -0.42 -16.89
CA TYR A 132 -3.57 0.25 -16.41
C TYR A 132 -2.76 -0.60 -15.40
N LEU A 133 -3.36 -1.47 -14.58
CA LEU A 133 -2.60 -2.34 -13.66
C LEU A 133 -1.65 -3.28 -14.39
N HIS A 134 -2.03 -3.73 -15.60
CA HIS A 134 -1.22 -4.63 -16.41
C HIS A 134 0.13 -4.01 -16.82
N ASN A 135 0.24 -2.68 -16.82
CA ASN A 135 1.53 -2.00 -17.06
C ASN A 135 2.55 -2.28 -15.96
N LEU A 136 2.11 -2.70 -14.76
CA LEU A 136 2.98 -3.05 -13.64
C LEU A 136 3.44 -4.51 -13.69
N VAL A 137 2.88 -5.33 -14.59
CA VAL A 137 3.24 -6.74 -14.75
C VAL A 137 4.50 -6.81 -15.63
N ASN A 138 5.65 -6.57 -15.01
CA ASN A 138 6.97 -6.60 -15.64
C ASN A 138 8.07 -6.89 -14.62
N ASP A 139 9.31 -7.05 -15.08
CA ASP A 139 10.44 -7.42 -14.21
C ASP A 139 10.83 -6.36 -13.17
N VAL A 140 10.45 -5.10 -13.39
CA VAL A 140 10.78 -4.00 -12.46
C VAL A 140 9.82 -3.98 -11.30
N PHE A 141 8.52 -3.93 -11.59
CA PHE A 141 7.48 -3.77 -10.57
C PHE A 141 6.93 -5.11 -10.07
N SER A 142 7.00 -6.17 -10.87
CA SER A 142 6.47 -7.50 -10.51
C SER A 142 5.00 -7.46 -10.05
N GLY A 143 4.21 -6.54 -10.63
CA GLY A 143 2.79 -6.44 -10.34
C GLY A 143 2.01 -7.67 -10.80
N ALA A 144 0.79 -7.82 -10.28
CA ALA A 144 -0.11 -8.89 -10.66
C ALA A 144 -1.53 -8.36 -10.95
N PRO A 145 -2.29 -9.01 -11.85
CA PRO A 145 -3.68 -8.69 -12.10
C PRO A 145 -4.66 -9.38 -11.13
N ASP A 146 -4.15 -10.21 -10.21
CA ASP A 146 -4.94 -11.00 -9.27
C ASP A 146 -4.72 -10.53 -7.83
N PHE A 147 -5.80 -10.07 -7.19
CA PHE A 147 -5.80 -9.56 -5.83
C PHE A 147 -6.63 -10.47 -4.91
N LEU A 148 -5.96 -11.10 -3.95
CA LEU A 148 -6.55 -11.91 -2.90
C LEU A 148 -7.03 -11.00 -1.77
N TYR A 149 -8.33 -11.01 -1.49
CA TYR A 149 -8.94 -10.22 -0.42
C TYR A 149 -8.51 -10.76 0.95
N VAL A 150 -7.95 -9.86 1.77
CA VAL A 150 -7.49 -10.18 3.13
C VAL A 150 -8.54 -9.78 4.16
N GLY A 151 -9.22 -8.66 3.93
CA GLY A 151 -10.22 -8.12 4.86
C GLY A 151 -10.28 -6.60 4.79
N LYS A 152 -10.89 -6.00 5.81
CA LYS A 152 -10.91 -4.55 6.01
C LYS A 152 -9.85 -4.14 7.02
N ASP A 153 -9.16 -3.03 6.75
CA ASP A 153 -8.37 -2.37 7.78
C ASP A 153 -9.28 -1.69 8.83
N LEU A 154 -8.65 -0.94 9.72
CA LEU A 154 -9.34 -0.33 10.85
C LEU A 154 -10.17 0.88 10.46
N ASP A 155 -9.86 1.49 9.32
CA ASP A 155 -10.60 2.62 8.76
C ASP A 155 -11.69 2.13 7.77
N GLY A 156 -11.82 0.80 7.60
CA GLY A 156 -12.80 0.17 6.75
C GLY A 156 -12.36 0.00 5.30
N ASN A 157 -11.11 0.31 4.98
CA ASN A 157 -10.54 0.16 3.64
C ASN A 157 -10.32 -1.32 3.32
N LEU A 158 -10.54 -1.74 2.08
CA LEU A 158 -10.26 -3.12 1.69
C LEU A 158 -8.75 -3.31 1.52
N ILE A 159 -8.24 -4.40 2.09
CA ILE A 159 -6.84 -4.80 1.98
C ILE A 159 -6.76 -6.06 1.15
N PHE A 160 -5.82 -6.06 0.21
CA PHE A 160 -5.52 -7.20 -0.64
C PHE A 160 -4.04 -7.55 -0.58
N LYS A 161 -3.73 -8.75 -1.08
CA LYS A 161 -2.39 -9.23 -1.40
C LYS A 161 -2.43 -9.90 -2.78
N THR A 162 -1.29 -10.17 -3.41
CA THR A 162 -1.19 -10.98 -4.62
C THR A 162 -0.88 -12.44 -4.26
N PRO A 163 -1.10 -13.38 -5.19
CA PRO A 163 -0.64 -14.76 -5.01
C PRO A 163 0.89 -14.93 -5.12
N SER A 164 1.63 -13.87 -5.46
CA SER A 164 3.05 -13.92 -5.80
C SER A 164 3.97 -14.19 -4.59
N TYR A 165 3.53 -13.85 -3.38
CA TYR A 165 4.36 -13.92 -2.18
C TYR A 165 3.67 -14.69 -1.05
N ALA A 166 4.42 -15.61 -0.43
CA ALA A 166 3.98 -16.29 0.79
C ALA A 166 4.20 -15.45 2.05
N GLU A 167 5.23 -14.61 2.04
CA GLU A 167 5.60 -13.76 3.17
C GLU A 167 4.72 -12.50 3.28
N PRO A 168 4.35 -12.08 4.50
CA PRO A 168 3.60 -10.85 4.70
C PRO A 168 4.42 -9.60 4.36
N ALA A 169 3.72 -8.50 4.06
CA ALA A 169 4.32 -7.16 3.84
C ALA A 169 5.33 -7.06 2.69
N ARG A 170 5.27 -7.98 1.72
CA ARG A 170 5.99 -7.89 0.45
C ARG A 170 5.32 -6.95 -0.56
N GLU A 171 4.09 -6.56 -0.30
CA GLU A 171 3.29 -5.64 -1.10
C GLU A 171 2.32 -4.85 -0.21
N TYR A 172 1.73 -3.82 -0.80
CA TYR A 172 0.68 -3.04 -0.15
C TYR A 172 -0.41 -2.67 -1.17
N ILE A 173 -1.60 -3.25 -1.00
CA ILE A 173 -2.78 -2.96 -1.82
C ILE A 173 -3.90 -2.51 -0.89
N ARG A 174 -4.29 -1.24 -0.99
CA ARG A 174 -5.37 -0.65 -0.19
C ARG A 174 -6.38 0.03 -1.09
N PHE A 175 -7.66 -0.27 -0.87
CA PHE A 175 -8.80 0.36 -1.52
C PHE A 175 -9.56 1.20 -0.49
N GLU A 176 -9.54 2.51 -0.66
CA GLU A 176 -10.24 3.49 0.16
C GLU A 176 -11.43 4.04 -0.62
N LYS A 177 -12.61 4.13 0.01
CA LYS A 177 -13.81 4.61 -0.70
C LYS A 177 -13.67 6.08 -1.07
N VAL A 178 -14.04 6.41 -2.29
CA VAL A 178 -14.26 7.81 -2.69
C VAL A 178 -15.58 8.27 -2.09
N THR A 179 -15.57 9.40 -1.37
CA THR A 179 -16.73 9.87 -0.61
C THR A 179 -17.52 10.97 -1.30
N SER A 180 -16.98 11.60 -2.37
CA SER A 180 -17.65 12.69 -3.08
C SER A 180 -17.46 12.62 -4.60
N PRO A 181 -18.39 13.18 -5.40
CA PRO A 181 -18.22 13.32 -6.84
C PRO A 181 -17.02 14.19 -7.24
N GLU A 182 -16.66 15.17 -6.42
CA GLU A 182 -15.49 16.03 -6.64
C GLU A 182 -14.20 15.22 -6.54
N ASP A 183 -14.07 14.40 -5.49
CA ASP A 183 -12.94 13.48 -5.35
C ASP A 183 -12.93 12.46 -6.49
N GLU A 184 -14.09 11.94 -6.90
CA GLU A 184 -14.19 11.02 -8.05
C GLU A 184 -13.55 11.58 -9.31
N GLN A 185 -13.67 12.89 -9.55
CA GLN A 185 -13.08 13.56 -10.72
C GLN A 185 -11.60 13.90 -10.50
N ALA A 186 -11.24 14.42 -9.33
CA ALA A 186 -9.93 15.03 -9.10
C ALA A 186 -8.87 14.08 -8.52
N VAL A 187 -9.23 12.92 -7.97
CA VAL A 187 -8.31 12.12 -7.13
C VAL A 187 -7.00 11.75 -7.84
N VAL A 188 -7.07 11.25 -9.08
CA VAL A 188 -5.87 10.81 -9.81
C VAL A 188 -5.09 12.02 -10.35
N THR A 189 -5.79 13.07 -10.79
CA THR A 189 -5.14 14.31 -11.24
C THR A 189 -4.32 14.94 -10.11
N LYS A 190 -4.90 15.06 -8.90
CA LYS A 190 -4.17 15.54 -7.70
C LYS A 190 -2.99 14.62 -7.35
N ALA A 191 -3.14 13.30 -7.50
CA ALA A 191 -2.04 12.37 -7.30
C ALA A 191 -0.88 12.61 -8.29
N VAL A 192 -1.18 12.80 -9.57
CA VAL A 192 -0.18 13.16 -10.59
C VAL A 192 0.48 14.50 -10.28
N GLU A 193 -0.30 15.53 -9.93
CA GLU A 193 0.23 16.86 -9.57
C GLU A 193 1.19 16.79 -8.38
N ASN A 194 0.83 16.06 -7.32
CA ASN A 194 1.67 15.93 -6.13
C ASN A 194 2.93 15.11 -6.40
N ARG A 195 2.81 14.03 -7.16
CA ARG A 195 3.96 13.23 -7.60
C ARG A 195 4.91 14.05 -8.47
N ALA A 196 4.38 14.71 -9.50
CA ALA A 196 5.16 15.54 -10.41
C ALA A 196 5.86 16.69 -9.66
N PHE A 197 5.17 17.34 -8.73
CA PHE A 197 5.77 18.39 -7.90
C PHE A 197 6.97 17.88 -7.10
N PHE A 198 6.87 16.69 -6.49
CA PHE A 198 7.97 16.07 -5.77
C PHE A 198 9.12 15.66 -6.69
N GLU A 199 8.80 15.02 -7.82
CA GLU A 199 9.77 14.58 -8.81
C GLU A 199 10.54 15.76 -9.44
N GLN A 200 9.93 16.95 -9.54
CA GLN A 200 10.55 18.16 -10.09
C GLN A 200 11.35 18.97 -9.06
N MET A 201 11.38 18.58 -7.78
CA MET A 201 12.18 19.28 -6.78
C MET A 201 13.68 19.19 -7.12
N ARG A 202 14.31 20.34 -7.34
CA ARG A 202 15.73 20.42 -7.74
C ARG A 202 16.69 19.90 -6.68
N TYR A 203 16.42 20.21 -5.41
CA TYR A 203 17.23 19.91 -4.24
C TYR A 203 16.34 19.47 -3.07
N PRO A 204 15.66 18.32 -3.17
CA PRO A 204 14.71 17.91 -2.13
C PRO A 204 15.44 17.52 -0.86
N GLN A 205 15.09 18.18 0.23
CA GLN A 205 15.57 17.96 1.58
C GLN A 205 14.49 17.29 2.42
N MET A 206 14.90 16.61 3.48
CA MET A 206 14.01 16.09 4.50
C MET A 206 14.53 16.44 5.89
N LYS A 207 13.60 16.72 6.81
CA LYS A 207 13.90 16.91 8.23
C LYS A 207 12.87 16.22 9.09
N ILE A 208 13.33 15.52 10.12
CA ILE A 208 12.53 14.95 11.20
C ILE A 208 12.87 15.70 12.47
N GLN A 209 11.85 16.26 13.13
CA GLN A 209 12.00 17.02 14.37
C GLN A 209 10.88 16.74 15.37
N LYS A 210 11.17 16.97 16.66
CA LYS A 210 10.16 17.05 17.73
C LYS A 210 10.45 18.27 18.59
N GLY A 211 9.56 19.27 18.53
CA GLY A 211 9.87 20.61 19.03
C GLY A 211 11.14 21.15 18.35
N ASP A 212 12.08 21.65 19.14
CA ASP A 212 13.36 22.19 18.66
C ASP A 212 14.42 21.11 18.36
N ARG A 213 14.17 19.86 18.76
CA ARG A 213 15.13 18.77 18.57
C ARG A 213 15.03 18.20 17.16
N ILE A 214 16.13 18.24 16.42
CA ILE A 214 16.29 17.60 15.11
C ILE A 214 16.82 16.17 15.31
N TYR A 215 16.12 15.20 14.72
CA TYR A 215 16.46 13.77 14.77
C TYR A 215 17.14 13.31 13.48
N PHE A 216 16.74 13.89 12.36
CA PHE A 216 17.32 13.67 11.04
C PHE A 216 17.18 14.95 10.23
N SER A 217 18.22 15.33 9.49
CA SER A 217 18.14 16.39 8.49
C SER A 217 19.08 16.03 7.36
N THR A 218 18.56 16.05 6.14
CA THR A 218 19.39 15.93 4.95
C THR A 218 20.48 17.00 4.98
N ASN A 219 21.72 16.62 4.67
CA ASN A 219 22.84 17.55 4.47
C ASN A 219 23.69 17.19 3.25
N VAL A 220 23.37 16.09 2.57
CA VAL A 220 23.93 15.73 1.26
C VAL A 220 22.83 15.95 0.23
N VAL A 221 23.08 16.90 -0.67
CA VAL A 221 22.12 17.28 -1.70
C VAL A 221 22.30 16.38 -2.92
N ILE A 222 21.24 15.62 -3.23
CA ILE A 222 21.07 14.99 -4.54
C ILE A 222 20.44 16.03 -5.45
N SER A 223 21.26 16.70 -6.24
CA SER A 223 20.83 17.65 -7.25
C SER A 223 20.14 16.93 -8.43
N GLN A 224 19.03 17.49 -8.91
CA GLN A 224 18.42 17.10 -10.19
C GLN A 224 18.93 17.92 -11.39
N ASP A 225 20.02 18.70 -11.22
CA ASP A 225 20.57 19.60 -12.27
C ASP A 225 20.90 18.88 -13.57
N ASN A 226 21.28 17.63 -13.46
CA ASN A 226 21.46 16.77 -14.62
C ASN A 226 20.43 15.65 -14.52
N LEU A 227 19.19 15.92 -14.95
CA LEU A 227 18.15 14.91 -15.15
C LEU A 227 18.63 13.77 -16.09
N PHE A 228 19.80 13.87 -16.71
CA PHE A 228 20.42 12.78 -17.47
C PHE A 228 21.32 11.87 -16.62
N GLU A 229 21.51 12.15 -15.32
CA GLU A 229 22.18 11.23 -14.41
C GLU A 229 21.31 9.98 -14.22
N GLU A 230 21.87 8.85 -14.67
CA GLU A 230 21.18 7.56 -14.77
C GLU A 230 20.48 7.16 -13.47
N TRP A 231 21.09 7.46 -12.32
CA TRP A 231 20.55 7.09 -11.02
C TRP A 231 19.39 8.00 -10.55
N VAL A 232 19.37 9.29 -10.93
CA VAL A 232 18.22 10.18 -10.67
C VAL A 232 17.02 9.69 -11.48
N GLN A 233 17.24 9.39 -12.76
CA GLN A 233 16.20 8.80 -13.62
C GLN A 233 15.73 7.45 -13.12
N LYS A 234 16.64 6.60 -12.63
CA LYS A 234 16.29 5.34 -12.00
C LYS A 234 15.44 5.54 -10.75
N SER A 235 15.77 6.52 -9.90
CA SER A 235 14.97 6.88 -8.72
C SER A 235 13.54 7.29 -9.10
N ILE A 236 13.38 8.18 -10.10
CA ILE A 236 12.07 8.63 -10.58
C ILE A 236 11.30 7.47 -11.23
N LYS A 237 11.93 6.75 -12.17
CA LYS A 237 11.31 5.62 -12.88
C LYS A 237 10.85 4.51 -11.93
N ARG A 238 11.63 4.23 -10.88
CA ARG A 238 11.27 3.24 -9.86
C ARG A 238 10.40 3.82 -8.76
N ARG A 239 10.13 5.13 -8.74
CA ARG A 239 9.43 5.86 -7.67
C ARG A 239 10.02 5.55 -6.30
N TYR A 240 11.34 5.66 -6.17
CA TYR A 240 12.05 5.35 -4.94
C TYR A 240 12.99 6.50 -4.57
N ARG A 241 12.87 7.04 -3.35
CA ARG A 241 13.70 8.15 -2.89
C ARG A 241 14.53 7.76 -1.67
N VAL A 242 15.77 8.23 -1.64
CA VAL A 242 16.63 8.21 -0.44
C VAL A 242 17.01 9.64 -0.07
N PHE A 243 16.88 9.98 1.21
CA PHE A 243 17.37 11.22 1.81
C PHE A 243 18.66 10.92 2.57
N LEU A 244 19.67 11.75 2.36
CA LEU A 244 21.04 11.43 2.75
C LEU A 244 21.57 12.35 3.84
N TYR A 245 22.24 11.75 4.81
CA TYR A 245 22.95 12.43 5.88
C TYR A 245 24.38 11.92 5.99
N ASP A 246 25.35 12.82 5.97
CA ASP A 246 26.76 12.55 6.27
C ASP A 246 27.14 13.17 7.61
N LYS A 247 27.56 12.32 8.55
CA LYS A 247 27.93 12.72 9.91
C LYS A 247 29.24 13.50 9.97
N THR A 248 30.19 13.25 9.06
CA THR A 248 31.55 13.82 9.18
C THR A 248 31.70 15.14 8.44
N LEU A 249 30.83 15.45 7.47
CA LEU A 249 30.92 16.64 6.59
C LEU A 249 32.28 16.79 5.87
N LEU A 250 33.17 15.81 6.01
CA LEU A 250 34.59 15.85 5.65
C LEU A 250 34.97 14.71 4.70
N SER A 251 34.13 13.69 4.55
CA SER A 251 34.37 12.59 3.61
C SER A 251 33.10 12.25 2.82
N LEU A 252 33.01 12.82 1.61
CA LEU A 252 32.06 12.39 0.59
C LEU A 252 32.27 10.88 0.29
N LYS A 253 31.61 9.98 1.06
CA LYS A 253 31.25 8.57 0.74
C LYS A 253 31.61 7.48 1.78
N GLU A 254 32.13 7.77 2.98
CA GLU A 254 32.46 6.69 3.96
C GLU A 254 31.55 6.60 5.19
N ASN A 255 30.75 7.63 5.49
CA ASN A 255 29.85 7.69 6.65
C ASN A 255 28.43 8.16 6.28
N LEU A 256 27.98 7.80 5.09
CA LEU A 256 26.66 8.16 4.60
C LEU A 256 25.60 7.31 5.28
N ILE A 257 24.52 7.93 5.74
CA ILE A 257 23.30 7.29 6.24
C ILE A 257 22.18 7.69 5.29
N GLY A 258 21.35 6.72 4.91
CA GLY A 258 20.20 6.94 4.04
C GLY A 258 18.90 6.63 4.75
N LEU A 259 17.92 7.52 4.60
CA LEU A 259 16.53 7.26 4.95
C LEU A 259 15.71 7.23 3.66
N GLY A 260 15.25 6.04 3.26
CA GLY A 260 14.64 5.85 1.94
C GLY A 260 13.41 4.95 1.95
N SER A 261 12.57 5.13 0.94
CA SER A 261 11.38 4.34 0.74
C SER A 261 10.82 4.52 -0.68
N GLY A 262 10.04 3.55 -1.13
CA GLY A 262 9.23 3.69 -2.33
C GLY A 262 8.09 4.68 -2.08
N TYR A 263 7.73 5.48 -3.07
CA TYR A 263 6.65 6.48 -2.95
C TYR A 263 5.61 6.37 -4.05
N THR A 264 4.47 7.02 -3.83
CA THR A 264 3.44 7.29 -4.83
C THR A 264 2.78 8.63 -4.53
N GLY A 265 2.21 9.28 -5.54
CA GLY A 265 1.37 10.45 -5.32
C GLY A 265 0.00 10.05 -4.80
N THR A 266 -0.63 10.92 -4.03
CA THR A 266 -2.04 10.77 -3.59
C THR A 266 -2.79 12.09 -3.79
N ASP A 267 -4.10 12.05 -3.63
CA ASP A 267 -4.94 13.26 -3.66
C ASP A 267 -4.63 14.26 -2.54
N LYS A 268 -3.91 13.83 -1.50
CA LYS A 268 -3.49 14.67 -0.36
C LYS A 268 -2.01 15.05 -0.39
N GLY A 269 -1.16 14.25 -1.03
CA GLY A 269 0.28 14.51 -1.11
C GLY A 269 1.05 13.29 -1.60
N LEU A 270 1.86 12.69 -0.73
CA LEU A 270 2.69 11.53 -1.04
C LEU A 270 2.46 10.41 -0.01
N SER A 271 2.50 9.16 -0.45
CA SER A 271 2.56 8.01 0.46
C SER A 271 3.85 7.23 0.22
N PHE A 272 4.57 6.91 1.29
CA PHE A 272 5.80 6.13 1.26
C PHE A 272 5.57 4.75 1.89
N HIS A 273 5.93 3.68 1.19
CA HIS A 273 5.87 2.31 1.71
C HIS A 273 7.19 1.56 1.47
N THR A 274 7.78 0.91 2.48
CA THR A 274 7.27 0.65 3.85
C THR A 274 7.38 1.80 4.84
N GLY A 275 7.56 3.03 4.34
CA GLY A 275 7.61 4.27 5.11
C GLY A 275 9.04 4.72 5.35
N LEU A 276 9.20 6.01 5.64
CA LEU A 276 10.48 6.58 6.04
C LEU A 276 10.67 6.29 7.53
N ARG A 277 11.47 5.27 7.84
CA ARG A 277 11.62 4.71 9.19
C ARG A 277 12.80 5.32 9.95
N TYR A 278 12.52 6.21 10.89
CA TYR A 278 13.54 6.71 11.82
C TYR A 278 13.74 5.78 13.02
N SER A 279 12.66 5.17 13.53
CA SER A 279 12.70 4.20 14.62
C SER A 279 11.53 3.23 14.49
N LYS A 280 11.38 2.31 15.47
CA LYS A 280 10.22 1.40 15.54
C LYS A 280 8.88 2.16 15.57
N ASP A 281 8.85 3.31 16.25
CA ASP A 281 7.63 4.08 16.48
C ASP A 281 7.49 5.27 15.52
N ALA A 282 8.61 5.88 15.12
CA ALA A 282 8.64 7.00 14.20
C ALA A 282 8.83 6.50 12.76
N ILE A 283 7.71 6.11 12.13
CA ILE A 283 7.64 5.72 10.72
C ILE A 283 6.67 6.67 10.01
N PHE A 284 7.14 7.34 8.97
CA PHE A 284 6.34 8.34 8.24
C PHE A 284 5.89 7.73 6.90
N TYR A 285 4.58 7.51 6.77
CA TYR A 285 3.95 6.92 5.59
C TYR A 285 3.35 8.00 4.71
N ASP A 286 2.29 8.65 5.19
CA ASP A 286 1.50 9.59 4.39
C ASP A 286 1.86 11.03 4.74
N PHE A 287 2.28 11.78 3.73
CA PHE A 287 2.60 13.20 3.80
C PHE A 287 1.52 14.00 3.08
N GLU A 288 1.01 15.02 3.76
CA GLU A 288 0.09 15.99 3.17
C GLU A 288 0.90 17.12 2.52
N ARG A 289 0.47 17.58 1.35
CA ARG A 289 1.07 18.76 0.71
C ARG A 289 0.51 20.03 1.33
N VAL A 290 1.40 20.86 1.88
CA VAL A 290 1.11 22.17 2.46
C VAL A 290 1.97 23.20 1.75
N GLY A 291 1.38 23.90 0.79
CA GLY A 291 2.09 24.80 -0.12
C GLY A 291 3.17 24.06 -0.90
N ASP A 292 4.41 24.51 -0.76
CA ASP A 292 5.58 23.93 -1.44
C ASP A 292 6.29 22.83 -0.63
N THR A 293 5.64 22.35 0.43
CA THR A 293 6.20 21.35 1.35
C THR A 293 5.29 20.14 1.50
N PHE A 294 5.88 18.99 1.79
CA PHE A 294 5.13 17.80 2.21
C PHE A 294 5.39 17.57 3.70
N VAL A 295 4.32 17.39 4.47
CA VAL A 295 4.37 17.32 5.94
C VAL A 295 3.68 16.06 6.44
N CYS A 296 4.36 15.32 7.31
CA CYS A 296 3.81 14.20 8.05
C CYS A 296 4.02 14.46 9.55
N GLU A 297 2.96 14.89 10.24
CA GLU A 297 2.90 14.94 11.70
C GLU A 297 2.35 13.62 12.22
N LEU A 298 3.07 12.95 13.12
CA LEU A 298 2.59 11.72 13.74
C LEU A 298 1.71 12.03 14.95
N VAL A 299 0.56 11.37 14.99
CA VAL A 299 -0.35 11.34 16.13
C VAL A 299 -0.48 9.92 16.66
N ARG A 300 -0.73 9.78 17.96
CA ARG A 300 -0.97 8.51 18.63
C ARG A 300 -2.46 8.23 18.64
N VAL A 301 -2.86 7.06 18.16
CA VAL A 301 -4.26 6.63 18.08
C VAL A 301 -4.40 5.28 18.76
N TYR A 302 -5.37 5.16 19.66
CA TYR A 302 -5.70 3.88 20.29
C TYR A 302 -6.55 3.06 19.32
N ASP A 303 -6.12 1.84 19.05
CA ASP A 303 -6.93 0.89 18.29
C ASP A 303 -7.81 0.05 19.24
N PRO A 304 -9.14 0.20 19.20
CA PRO A 304 -10.03 -0.59 20.04
C PRO A 304 -10.08 -2.08 19.69
N LYS A 305 -9.78 -2.47 18.44
CA LYS A 305 -9.84 -3.88 18.00
C LYS A 305 -8.61 -4.66 18.46
N THR A 306 -7.41 -4.11 18.24
CA THR A 306 -6.15 -4.76 18.64
C THR A 306 -5.69 -4.37 20.04
N ARG A 307 -6.32 -3.36 20.65
CA ARG A 307 -6.02 -2.84 22.00
C ARG A 307 -4.58 -2.34 22.16
N ILE A 308 -4.00 -1.83 21.07
CA ILE A 308 -2.65 -1.25 21.08
C ILE A 308 -2.70 0.20 20.59
N TRP A 309 -1.74 0.99 21.06
CA TRP A 309 -1.49 2.32 20.52
C TRP A 309 -0.65 2.22 19.24
N ARG A 310 -1.00 3.02 18.25
CA ARG A 310 -0.28 3.12 16.97
C ARG A 310 -0.08 4.56 16.56
N TYR A 311 0.92 4.79 15.72
CA TYR A 311 1.20 6.08 15.13
C TYR A 311 0.56 6.18 13.74
N LYS A 312 -0.03 7.32 13.43
CA LYS A 312 -0.62 7.66 12.13
C LYS A 312 -0.29 9.08 11.75
N SER A 313 -0.31 9.38 10.46
CA SER A 313 -0.28 10.76 9.97
C SER A 313 -1.53 11.51 10.44
N LYS A 314 -1.35 12.73 10.93
CA LYS A 314 -2.41 13.58 11.49
C LYS A 314 -3.57 13.83 10.54
N HIS A 315 -3.30 14.05 9.25
CA HIS A 315 -4.37 14.26 8.27
C HIS A 315 -5.29 13.03 8.10
N LEU A 316 -4.81 11.83 8.41
CA LEU A 316 -5.60 10.59 8.41
C LEU A 316 -6.29 10.34 9.76
N ALA A 317 -5.82 10.95 10.84
CA ALA A 317 -6.40 10.83 12.17
C ALA A 317 -6.38 12.20 12.89
N PRO A 318 -7.21 13.18 12.48
CA PRO A 318 -7.14 14.55 12.99
C PRO A 318 -7.33 14.67 14.50
N ASN A 319 -8.07 13.73 15.09
CA ASN A 319 -8.37 13.67 16.53
C ASN A 319 -7.36 12.82 17.33
N GLY A 320 -6.28 12.35 16.70
CA GLY A 320 -5.23 11.60 17.38
C GLY A 320 -4.44 12.47 18.36
N GLU A 321 -3.85 11.86 19.37
CA GLU A 321 -3.05 12.55 20.38
C GLU A 321 -1.72 13.05 19.76
N PRO A 322 -1.42 14.35 19.80
CA PRO A 322 -0.21 14.89 19.19
C PRO A 322 1.06 14.32 19.82
N THR A 323 1.99 13.84 19.00
CA THR A 323 3.30 13.35 19.48
C THR A 323 4.38 14.44 19.42
N GLY A 324 4.11 15.51 18.67
CA GLY A 324 5.05 16.56 18.28
C GLY A 324 6.09 16.12 17.25
N MET A 325 6.09 14.85 16.81
CA MET A 325 7.04 14.33 15.84
C MET A 325 6.57 14.68 14.42
N VAL A 326 7.40 15.41 13.68
CA VAL A 326 7.07 15.91 12.34
C VAL A 326 8.20 15.62 11.38
N ALA A 327 7.88 14.99 10.25
CA ALA A 327 8.73 14.93 9.08
C ALA A 327 8.27 15.97 8.04
N LYS A 328 9.22 16.71 7.46
CA LYS A 328 8.97 17.68 6.39
C LYS A 328 9.90 17.39 5.22
N ILE A 329 9.37 17.49 4.00
CA ILE A 329 10.11 17.44 2.76
C ILE A 329 9.87 18.76 2.02
N TRP A 330 10.93 19.38 1.53
CA TRP A 330 10.86 20.64 0.78
C TRP A 330 11.99 20.70 -0.24
N ASN A 331 11.86 21.63 -1.19
CA ASN A 331 12.92 21.94 -2.13
C ASN A 331 13.82 23.06 -1.55
N GLU A 332 15.10 22.78 -1.29
CA GLU A 332 16.06 23.83 -0.90
C GLU A 332 16.22 24.81 -2.09
N LYS A 333 16.26 26.11 -1.81
CA LYS A 333 16.35 27.16 -2.83
C LYS A 333 17.78 27.43 -3.26
#